data_AF-A0A2E0MXN7-F1
#
_entry.id   AF-A0A2E0MXN7-F1
#
_cell.length_a   1.000
_cell.length_b   1.000
_cell.length_c   1.000
_cell.angle_alpha   90.00
_cell.angle_beta   90.00
_cell.angle_gamma   90.00
#
_symmetry.space_group_name_H-M   'P 1'
#
loop_
_entity.id
_entity.type
_entity.pdbx_description
1 polymer ?
#
loop_
_entity_poly.entity_id
_entity_poly.type
_entity_poly.pdbx_seq_one_letter_code
_entity_poly.pdbx_strand_id
1 'polypeptide(L)'
;MHNELKDMDSSSKNKLQKLGFQFWKPIGNTSKLSKDEEVFFLCNGNVLCIIPKQDISNSLNYETFFSSLSKALNSDKGYFKRVQNFSLFEEIRLILIFGSEGYREITNLKKSSATILFIESLEDIFKAKELKKKLWLSIKEFSSDS
;
A
#
# COMPACT_ATOMS: atom_id res chain seq x y z
N MET A 1 26.74 22.91 -0.33
CA MET A 1 26.66 24.10 -1.20
C MET A 1 25.20 24.36 -1.49
N HIS A 2 24.69 25.47 -0.98
CA HIS A 2 23.30 25.91 -1.11
C HIS A 2 23.00 26.44 -2.51
N ASN A 3 21.71 26.31 -2.88
CA ASN A 3 20.89 27.15 -3.75
C ASN A 3 21.44 27.56 -5.12
N GLU A 4 20.72 27.20 -6.18
CA GLU A 4 20.07 28.16 -7.08
C GLU A 4 19.28 27.45 -8.19
N LEU A 5 18.03 27.10 -7.89
CA LEU A 5 16.96 27.12 -8.90
C LEU A 5 15.91 28.09 -8.39
N LYS A 6 16.33 29.35 -8.23
CA LYS A 6 15.41 30.48 -8.07
C LYS A 6 14.73 30.71 -9.43
N ASP A 7 13.43 30.50 -9.43
CA ASP A 7 12.44 31.12 -10.31
C ASP A 7 12.89 31.41 -11.75
N MET A 8 12.91 30.37 -12.58
CA MET A 8 12.92 30.56 -14.03
C MET A 8 11.62 31.25 -14.44
N ASP A 9 11.73 32.49 -14.93
CA ASP A 9 10.58 33.30 -15.34
C ASP A 9 9.76 32.63 -16.47
N SER A 10 8.46 32.93 -16.51
CA SER A 10 7.51 32.33 -17.45
C SER A 10 7.84 32.66 -18.92
N SER A 11 8.48 33.80 -19.18
CA SER A 11 8.91 34.23 -20.53
C SER A 11 9.98 33.30 -21.09
N SER A 12 10.94 32.90 -20.27
CA SER A 12 12.05 32.02 -20.62
C SER A 12 11.56 30.60 -20.92
N LYS A 13 10.59 30.11 -20.15
CA LYS A 13 9.94 28.80 -20.36
C LYS A 13 9.16 28.74 -21.68
N ASN A 14 8.45 29.82 -22.03
CA ASN A 14 7.69 29.91 -23.28
C ASN A 14 8.58 29.96 -24.52
N LYS A 15 9.73 30.65 -24.47
CA LYS A 15 10.69 30.67 -25.58
C LYS A 15 11.24 29.27 -25.87
N LEU A 16 11.58 28.53 -24.83
CA LEU A 16 12.12 27.17 -24.97
C LEU A 16 11.07 26.17 -25.47
N GLN A 17 9.80 26.27 -25.05
CA GLN A 17 8.72 25.45 -25.62
C GLN A 17 8.53 25.69 -27.12
N LYS A 18 8.60 26.96 -27.58
CA LYS A 18 8.52 27.30 -29.02
C LYS A 18 9.69 26.74 -29.83
N LEU A 19 10.83 26.48 -29.19
CA LEU A 19 12.02 25.86 -29.80
C LEU A 19 11.97 24.32 -29.78
N GLY A 20 10.85 23.73 -29.37
CA GLY A 20 10.65 22.27 -29.38
C GLY A 20 11.18 21.55 -28.15
N PHE A 21 11.65 22.26 -27.12
CA PHE A 21 12.05 21.63 -25.86
C PHE A 21 10.81 21.12 -25.09
N GLN A 22 10.77 19.81 -24.86
CA GLN A 22 9.81 19.21 -23.92
C GLN A 22 10.38 19.30 -22.51
N PHE A 23 9.72 20.10 -21.67
CA PHE A 23 10.00 20.10 -20.25
C PHE A 23 9.30 18.91 -19.60
N TRP A 24 10.03 18.21 -18.73
CA TRP A 24 9.43 17.31 -17.76
C TRP A 24 8.33 18.11 -17.04
N LYS A 25 7.07 17.72 -17.22
CA LYS A 25 6.01 18.23 -16.37
C LYS A 25 6.43 17.83 -14.96
N PRO A 26 6.48 18.74 -13.96
CA PRO A 26 6.48 18.28 -12.58
C PRO A 26 5.33 17.28 -12.50
N ILE A 27 5.61 16.07 -11.99
CA ILE A 27 4.59 15.03 -11.76
C ILE A 27 3.42 15.80 -11.17
N GLY A 28 2.38 15.96 -11.99
CA GLY A 28 1.35 16.96 -11.73
C GLY A 28 0.91 16.71 -10.31
N ASN A 29 0.93 17.76 -9.46
CA ASN A 29 0.46 17.72 -8.07
C ASN A 29 -0.60 16.65 -8.01
N THR A 30 -0.24 15.46 -7.47
CA THR A 30 -1.13 14.32 -7.47
C THR A 30 -2.36 14.87 -6.81
N SER A 31 -3.40 15.01 -7.63
CA SER A 31 -4.63 15.74 -7.35
C SER A 31 -4.95 15.45 -5.91
N LYS A 32 -4.81 16.46 -5.02
CA LYS A 32 -4.86 16.35 -3.55
C LYS A 32 -5.50 15.02 -3.23
N LEU A 33 -4.66 13.99 -3.01
CA LEU A 33 -5.16 12.64 -2.78
C LEU A 33 -6.32 12.85 -1.83
N SER A 34 -7.55 12.51 -2.26
CA SER A 34 -8.60 12.32 -1.28
C SER A 34 -7.94 11.52 -0.18
N LYS A 35 -8.15 11.93 1.07
CA LYS A 35 -7.83 11.02 2.16
C LYS A 35 -8.71 9.80 1.90
N ASP A 36 -8.24 8.89 1.05
CA ASP A 36 -8.84 7.60 0.84
C ASP A 36 -8.65 6.98 2.21
N GLU A 37 -9.72 7.01 3.00
CA GLU A 37 -9.69 6.52 4.36
C GLU A 37 -9.13 5.10 4.29
N GLU A 38 -8.08 4.84 5.05
CA GLU A 38 -7.45 3.53 5.07
C GLU A 38 -8.19 2.67 6.08
N VAL A 39 -8.24 1.37 5.79
CA VAL A 39 -8.76 0.38 6.72
C VAL A 39 -7.67 -0.62 7.02
N PHE A 40 -7.50 -0.86 8.31
CA PHE A 40 -6.47 -1.73 8.84
C PHE A 40 -7.09 -3.03 9.34
N PHE A 41 -6.48 -4.16 8.97
CA PHE A 41 -6.80 -5.46 9.54
C PHE A 41 -5.56 -6.11 10.12
N LEU A 42 -5.68 -6.66 11.32
CA LEU A 42 -4.64 -7.47 11.93
C LEU A 42 -5.00 -8.95 11.76
N CYS A 43 -4.16 -9.68 11.04
CA CYS A 43 -4.25 -11.12 10.85
C CYS A 43 -3.28 -11.81 11.83
N ASN A 44 -3.79 -12.79 12.58
CA ASN A 44 -3.06 -13.63 13.54
C ASN A 44 -2.20 -12.90 14.59
N GLY A 45 -2.44 -11.61 14.80
CA GLY A 45 -1.75 -10.79 15.80
C GLY A 45 -0.44 -10.14 15.33
N ASN A 46 0.12 -10.56 14.19
CA ASN A 46 1.45 -10.17 13.75
C ASN A 46 1.55 -9.74 12.26
N VAL A 47 0.45 -9.82 11.50
CA VAL A 47 0.40 -9.35 10.11
C VAL A 47 -0.63 -8.23 9.97
N LEU A 48 -0.17 -7.05 9.56
CA LEU A 48 -1.03 -5.89 9.33
C LEU A 48 -1.36 -5.78 7.85
N CYS A 49 -2.64 -5.71 7.51
CA CYS A 49 -3.13 -5.46 6.16
C CYS A 49 -3.69 -4.03 6.10
N ILE A 50 -3.26 -3.27 5.10
CA ILE A 50 -3.66 -1.89 4.85
C ILE A 50 -4.35 -1.82 3.49
N ILE A 51 -5.55 -1.26 3.46
CA ILE A 51 -6.43 -1.32 2.30
C ILE A 51 -7.14 0.03 2.12
N PRO A 52 -7.34 0.52 0.88
CA PRO A 52 -8.23 1.62 0.62
C PRO A 52 -9.66 1.29 1.08
N LYS A 53 -10.34 2.19 1.78
CA LYS A 53 -11.76 1.99 2.16
C LYS A 53 -12.66 1.74 0.94
N GLN A 54 -12.34 2.33 -0.22
CA GLN A 54 -13.09 2.11 -1.46
C GLN A 54 -13.06 0.65 -1.94
N ASP A 55 -11.95 -0.06 -1.73
CA ASP A 55 -11.82 -1.47 -2.12
C ASP A 55 -12.68 -2.37 -1.21
N ILE A 56 -12.92 -1.96 0.04
CA ILE A 56 -13.80 -2.67 0.98
C ILE A 56 -15.26 -2.42 0.64
N SER A 57 -15.65 -1.16 0.41
CA SER A 57 -17.04 -0.84 0.08
C SER A 57 -17.49 -1.49 -1.23
N ASN A 58 -16.55 -1.74 -2.15
CA ASN A 58 -16.83 -2.30 -3.46
C ASN A 58 -16.67 -3.83 -3.51
N SER A 59 -16.14 -4.48 -2.46
CA SER A 59 -15.93 -5.93 -2.47
C SER A 59 -16.83 -6.68 -1.51
N LEU A 60 -17.79 -7.42 -2.07
CA LEU A 60 -18.70 -8.30 -1.31
C LEU A 60 -18.00 -9.44 -0.54
N ASN A 61 -16.70 -9.67 -0.77
CA ASN A 61 -15.98 -10.87 -0.31
C ASN A 61 -14.70 -10.60 0.49
N TYR A 62 -14.46 -9.36 0.97
CA TYR A 62 -13.21 -9.05 1.68
C TYR A 62 -13.05 -9.88 2.97
N GLU A 63 -14.12 -10.13 3.72
CA GLU A 63 -14.06 -10.93 4.96
C GLU A 63 -13.63 -12.37 4.70
N THR A 64 -14.20 -13.00 3.68
CA THR A 64 -13.82 -14.35 3.23
C THR A 64 -12.36 -14.37 2.79
N PHE A 65 -11.90 -13.32 2.10
CA PHE A 65 -10.51 -13.18 1.71
C PHE A 65 -9.58 -13.07 2.93
N PHE A 66 -9.85 -12.18 3.90
CA PHE A 66 -9.00 -12.03 5.08
C PHE A 66 -9.04 -13.22 6.02
N SER A 67 -10.17 -13.93 6.11
CA SER A 67 -10.24 -15.22 6.79
C SER A 67 -9.35 -16.26 6.11
N SER A 68 -9.40 -16.35 4.79
CA SER A 68 -8.54 -17.26 4.01
C SER A 68 -7.07 -16.88 4.14
N LEU A 69 -6.75 -15.59 4.06
CA LEU A 69 -5.41 -15.05 4.23
C LEU A 69 -4.86 -15.35 5.62
N SER A 70 -5.67 -15.21 6.65
CA SER A 70 -5.28 -15.52 8.02
C SER A 70 -4.98 -17.00 8.19
N LYS A 71 -5.82 -17.89 7.65
CA LYS A 71 -5.53 -19.34 7.64
C LYS A 71 -4.27 -19.68 6.86
N ALA A 72 -4.02 -18.98 5.76
CA ALA A 72 -2.81 -19.11 4.95
C ALA A 72 -1.54 -18.71 5.71
N LEU A 73 -1.62 -17.68 6.56
CA LEU A 73 -0.49 -17.19 7.35
C LEU A 73 -0.23 -18.02 8.61
N ASN A 74 -1.30 -18.50 9.26
CA ASN A 74 -1.21 -19.41 10.40
C ASN A 74 -2.51 -20.22 10.47
N SER A 75 -2.39 -21.52 10.22
CA SER A 75 -3.53 -22.45 10.17
C SER A 75 -4.27 -22.56 11.50
N ASP A 76 -3.58 -22.37 12.62
CA ASP A 76 -4.10 -22.62 13.97
C ASP A 76 -4.83 -21.40 14.52
N LYS A 77 -4.38 -20.19 14.14
CA LYS A 77 -4.95 -18.93 14.63
C LYS A 77 -6.08 -18.40 13.75
N GLY A 78 -6.01 -18.57 12.42
CA GLY A 78 -7.11 -18.33 11.47
C GLY A 78 -7.92 -17.03 11.66
N TYR A 79 -7.39 -16.03 12.35
CA TYR A 79 -8.15 -14.91 12.93
C TYR A 79 -7.72 -13.60 12.30
N PHE A 80 -8.70 -12.78 11.95
CA PHE A 80 -8.48 -11.39 11.57
C PHE A 80 -9.41 -10.46 12.35
N LYS A 81 -8.95 -9.24 12.61
CA LYS A 81 -9.76 -8.17 13.17
C LYS A 81 -9.48 -6.85 12.50
N ARG A 82 -10.52 -6.03 12.34
CA ARG A 82 -10.34 -4.62 11.98
C ARG A 82 -9.74 -3.87 13.16
N VAL A 83 -8.76 -3.01 12.90
CA VAL A 83 -8.10 -2.17 13.93
C VAL A 83 -8.18 -0.71 13.53
N GLN A 84 -8.29 0.18 14.52
CA GLN A 84 -8.34 1.64 14.29
C GLN A 84 -6.98 2.31 14.50
N ASN A 85 -6.16 1.77 15.41
CA ASN A 85 -4.82 2.27 15.71
C ASN A 85 -3.84 1.10 15.74
N PHE A 86 -2.72 1.23 15.03
CA PHE A 86 -1.66 0.21 14.98
C PHE A 86 -0.38 0.60 15.74
N SER A 87 -0.34 1.80 16.31
CA SER A 87 0.78 2.32 17.11
C SER A 87 1.11 1.51 18.37
N LEU A 88 0.30 0.48 18.69
CA LEU A 88 0.43 -0.36 19.89
C LEU A 88 0.95 -1.77 19.58
N PHE A 89 1.22 -2.11 18.32
CA PHE A 89 1.62 -3.47 17.95
C PHE A 89 3.14 -3.55 17.75
N GLU A 90 3.88 -3.78 18.83
CA GLU A 90 5.35 -3.95 18.81
C GLU A 90 5.79 -5.24 18.06
N GLU A 91 4.87 -6.17 17.80
CA GLU A 91 5.17 -7.50 17.23
C GLU A 91 4.75 -7.68 15.76
N ILE A 92 4.40 -6.61 15.04
CA ILE A 92 4.10 -6.75 13.61
C ILE A 92 5.36 -7.19 12.87
N ARG A 93 5.30 -8.35 12.22
CA ARG A 93 6.40 -8.92 11.41
C ARG A 93 6.23 -8.65 9.92
N LEU A 94 4.98 -8.53 9.47
CA LEU A 94 4.65 -8.35 8.06
C LEU A 94 3.55 -7.30 7.90
N ILE A 95 3.73 -6.39 6.95
CA ILE A 95 2.75 -5.40 6.55
C ILE A 95 2.43 -5.61 5.08
N LEU A 96 1.16 -5.89 4.79
CA LEU A 96 0.63 -6.05 3.45
C LEU A 96 -0.15 -4.80 3.06
N ILE A 97 0.26 -4.17 1.97
CA ILE A 97 -0.28 -2.90 1.51
C ILE A 97 -0.97 -3.15 0.17
N PHE A 98 -2.29 -3.10 0.15
CA PHE A 98 -3.08 -3.38 -1.05
C PHE A 98 -3.37 -2.10 -1.83
N GLY A 99 -3.27 -2.16 -3.16
CA GLY A 99 -3.89 -1.18 -4.06
C GLY A 99 -3.35 0.25 -4.00
N SER A 100 -2.19 0.54 -3.39
CA SER A 100 -1.54 1.83 -3.65
C SER A 100 -0.02 1.82 -3.69
N GLU A 101 0.47 2.57 -4.68
CA GLU A 101 1.86 2.97 -4.85
C GLU A 101 2.21 4.24 -4.06
N GLY A 102 1.35 4.74 -3.15
CA GLY A 102 1.43 6.13 -2.67
C GLY A 102 1.08 6.42 -1.21
N TYR A 103 1.00 5.41 -0.33
CA TYR A 103 0.57 5.66 1.05
C TYR A 103 1.59 6.47 1.87
N ARG A 104 1.12 7.59 2.42
CA ARG A 104 1.91 8.49 3.27
C ARG A 104 2.13 7.94 4.69
N GLU A 105 1.29 7.05 5.20
CA GLU A 105 1.45 6.51 6.57
C GLU A 105 2.59 5.48 6.69
N ILE A 106 3.11 5.01 5.55
CA ILE A 106 4.26 4.10 5.48
C ILE A 106 5.51 4.73 6.11
N THR A 107 5.66 6.06 6.11
CA THR A 107 6.83 6.70 6.74
C THR A 107 6.90 6.50 8.26
N ASN A 108 5.76 6.28 8.94
CA ASN A 108 5.77 5.89 10.35
C ASN A 108 6.02 4.39 10.53
N LEU A 109 5.55 3.57 9.60
CA LEU A 109 5.76 2.12 9.58
C LEU A 109 7.20 1.72 9.24
N LYS A 110 7.94 2.55 8.50
CA LYS A 110 9.38 2.34 8.19
C LYS A 110 10.30 2.34 9.42
N LYS A 111 9.80 2.74 10.60
CA LYS A 111 10.52 2.60 11.87
C LYS A 111 10.34 1.22 12.52
N SER A 112 9.42 0.40 12.00
CA SER A 112 9.23 -0.99 12.41
C SER A 112 10.23 -1.88 11.68
N SER A 113 10.68 -2.96 12.34
CA SER A 113 11.45 -4.05 11.71
C SER A 113 10.59 -4.95 10.82
N ALA A 114 9.29 -4.65 10.66
CA ALA A 114 8.37 -5.41 9.83
C ALA A 114 8.75 -5.38 8.35
N THR A 115 8.66 -6.52 7.68
CA THR A 115 8.73 -6.58 6.22
C THR A 115 7.49 -5.93 5.63
N ILE A 116 7.66 -5.07 4.63
CA ILE A 116 6.55 -4.39 3.94
C ILE A 116 6.44 -4.94 2.53
N LEU A 117 5.27 -5.45 2.16
CA LEU A 117 4.95 -5.90 0.81
C LEU A 117 3.83 -5.05 0.21
N PHE A 118 4.09 -4.55 -0.99
CA PHE A 118 3.08 -3.89 -1.81
C PHE A 118 2.41 -4.93 -2.70
N ILE A 119 1.09 -4.98 -2.61
CA ILE A 119 0.23 -5.93 -3.28
C ILE A 119 -0.75 -5.15 -4.15
N GLU A 120 -1.14 -5.75 -5.26
CA GLU A 120 -2.20 -5.26 -6.15
C GLU A 120 -3.53 -5.06 -5.38
N SER A 121 -4.50 -4.36 -6.00
CA SER A 121 -5.79 -4.09 -5.36
C SER A 121 -6.57 -5.39 -5.07
N LEU A 122 -7.51 -5.35 -4.12
CA LEU A 122 -8.36 -6.51 -3.85
C LEU A 122 -9.17 -6.92 -5.08
N GLU A 123 -9.63 -5.95 -5.86
CA GLU A 123 -10.38 -6.17 -7.09
C GLU A 123 -9.55 -6.95 -8.12
N ASP A 124 -8.29 -6.55 -8.33
CA ASP A 124 -7.38 -7.24 -9.26
C ASP A 124 -7.08 -8.65 -8.78
N ILE A 125 -6.80 -8.83 -7.49
CA ILE A 125 -6.54 -10.15 -6.89
C ILE A 125 -7.76 -11.07 -7.09
N PHE A 126 -8.98 -10.57 -6.91
CA PHE A 126 -10.17 -11.39 -7.09
C PHE A 126 -10.38 -11.86 -8.52
N LYS A 127 -10.05 -10.99 -9.50
CA LYS A 127 -10.22 -11.27 -10.93
C LYS A 127 -9.10 -12.13 -11.52
N ALA A 128 -7.87 -12.02 -11.04
CA ALA A 128 -6.71 -12.69 -11.65
C ALA A 128 -6.15 -13.84 -10.79
N LYS A 129 -6.24 -15.07 -11.32
CA LYS A 129 -5.68 -16.28 -10.67
C LYS A 129 -4.17 -16.17 -10.43
N GLU A 130 -3.44 -15.58 -11.37
CA GLU A 130 -1.98 -15.40 -11.24
C GLU A 130 -1.62 -14.46 -10.09
N LEU A 131 -2.42 -13.42 -9.84
CA LEU A 131 -2.19 -12.51 -8.70
C LEU A 131 -2.46 -13.20 -7.36
N LYS A 132 -3.47 -14.08 -7.28
CA LYS A 132 -3.68 -14.93 -6.08
C LYS A 132 -2.48 -15.83 -5.82
N LYS A 133 -1.92 -16.44 -6.87
CA LYS A 133 -0.73 -17.30 -6.77
C LYS A 133 0.50 -16.51 -6.35
N LYS A 134 0.70 -15.32 -6.93
CA LYS A 134 1.79 -14.40 -6.57
C LYS A 134 1.69 -14.00 -5.09
N LEU A 135 0.51 -13.55 -4.64
CA LEU A 135 0.26 -13.23 -3.24
C LEU A 135 0.60 -14.42 -2.32
N TRP A 136 0.11 -15.61 -2.64
CA TRP A 136 0.39 -16.82 -1.85
C TRP A 136 1.89 -17.08 -1.73
N LEU A 137 2.63 -17.03 -2.84
CA LEU A 137 4.08 -17.22 -2.82
C LEU A 137 4.78 -16.15 -1.97
N SER A 138 4.35 -14.90 -2.06
CA SER A 138 4.92 -13.79 -1.28
C SER A 138 4.69 -13.92 0.22
N ILE A 139 3.57 -14.49 0.65
CA ILE A 139 3.27 -14.65 2.09
C ILE A 139 3.68 -16.02 2.64
N LYS A 140 3.93 -17.01 1.78
CA LYS A 140 4.28 -18.38 2.21
C LYS A 140 5.55 -18.39 3.05
N GLU A 141 6.53 -17.57 2.72
CA GLU A 141 7.78 -17.45 3.50
C GLU A 141 7.54 -16.98 4.94
N PHE A 142 6.43 -16.26 5.17
CA PHE A 142 6.02 -15.77 6.49
C PHE A 142 5.06 -16.72 7.22
N SER A 143 4.66 -17.82 6.56
CA SER A 143 3.75 -18.83 7.13
C SER A 143 4.48 -19.97 7.85
N SER A 144 5.81 -20.06 7.71
CA SER A 144 6.60 -21.25 8.12
C SER A 144 7.50 -21.07 9.34
N ASP A 145 7.49 -19.90 10.00
CA ASP A 145 8.33 -19.60 11.17
C ASP A 145 7.54 -19.50 12.49
N SER A 146 6.57 -20.39 12.72
CA SER A 146 5.86 -20.51 14.01
C SER A 146 6.05 -21.88 14.63
#